data_AF-A0A935FWQ3-F1
#
_entry.id   AF-A0A935FWQ3-F1
#
_cell.length_a   1.000
_cell.length_b   1.000
_cell.length_c   1.000
_cell.angle_alpha   90.00
_cell.angle_beta   90.00
_cell.angle_gamma   90.00
#
_symmetry.space_group_name_H-M   'P 1'
#
loop_
_entity.id
_entity.type
_entity.pdbx_description
1 polymer ?
#
loop_
_entity_poly.entity_id
_entity_poly.type
_entity_poly.pdbx_seq_one_letter_code
_entity_poly.pdbx_strand_id
1 'polypeptide(L)'
;MKRLIFSAAFLLLISLYISGCSDSDNTQTPTNPTSSLNLVRIDSSYAVGAKAIVALYSTGQLMTGYNNIYVALYDSATGSPITDAHVSFMPMMDMGSMMHSISL
;
A
#
# COMPACT_ATOMS: atom_id res chain seq x y z
N MET A 1 35.91 -47.05 3.37
CA MET A 1 34.89 -46.87 2.32
C MET A 1 33.54 -46.39 2.87
N LYS A 2 32.96 -47.00 3.92
CA LYS A 2 31.68 -46.55 4.53
C LYS A 2 31.70 -45.10 5.06
N ARG A 3 32.82 -44.66 5.64
CA ARG A 3 32.99 -43.27 6.14
C ARG A 3 33.03 -42.21 5.02
N LEU A 4 33.50 -42.57 3.83
CA LEU A 4 33.55 -41.67 2.66
C LEU A 4 32.16 -41.52 2.03
N ILE A 5 31.36 -42.60 2.05
CA ILE A 5 29.97 -42.58 1.55
C ILE A 5 29.08 -41.73 2.48
N PHE A 6 29.24 -41.85 3.80
CA PHE A 6 28.53 -40.99 4.76
C PHE A 6 28.91 -39.51 4.62
N SER A 7 30.18 -39.19 4.35
CA SER A 7 30.63 -37.81 4.14
C SER A 7 30.10 -37.20 2.83
N ALA A 8 30.00 -38.01 1.77
CA ALA A 8 29.43 -37.56 0.49
C ALA A 8 27.91 -37.34 0.57
N ALA A 9 27.19 -38.19 1.31
CA ALA A 9 25.76 -38.05 1.54
C ALA A 9 25.41 -36.77 2.34
N PHE A 10 26.27 -36.40 3.31
CA PHE A 10 26.09 -35.18 4.10
C PHE A 10 26.28 -33.90 3.28
N LEU A 11 27.26 -33.88 2.36
CA LEU A 11 27.50 -32.75 1.45
C LEU A 11 26.38 -32.56 0.42
N LEU A 12 25.76 -33.66 -0.05
CA LEU A 12 24.61 -33.59 -0.96
C LEU A 12 23.39 -32.94 -0.27
N LEU A 13 23.14 -33.27 1.00
CA LEU A 13 22.01 -32.76 1.77
C LEU A 13 22.09 -31.26 2.05
N ILE A 14 23.31 -30.72 2.22
CA ILE A 14 23.54 -29.28 2.44
C ILE A 14 23.20 -28.45 1.19
N SER A 15 23.35 -29.01 0.00
CA SER A 15 23.08 -28.30 -1.26
C SER A 15 21.59 -28.03 -1.51
N LEU A 16 20.68 -28.69 -0.79
CA LEU A 16 19.23 -28.45 -0.91
C LEU A 16 18.73 -27.24 -0.09
N TYR A 17 19.55 -26.68 0.80
CA TYR A 17 19.14 -25.56 1.67
C TYR A 17 19.45 -24.17 1.10
N ILE A 18 20.18 -24.08 -0.02
CA ILE A 18 20.57 -22.79 -0.64
C ILE A 18 19.59 -22.29 -1.70
N SER A 19 18.52 -23.04 -2.01
CA SER A 19 17.37 -22.51 -2.75
C SER A 19 16.45 -21.69 -1.83
N GLY A 20 17.03 -20.74 -1.11
CA GLY A 20 16.27 -19.66 -0.48
C GLY A 20 15.81 -18.74 -1.60
N CYS A 21 14.50 -18.48 -1.65
CA CYS A 21 13.91 -17.54 -2.58
C CYS A 21 14.63 -16.19 -2.41
N SER A 22 15.53 -15.84 -3.33
CA SER A 22 15.99 -14.48 -3.44
C SER A 22 14.76 -13.69 -3.89
N ASP A 23 14.20 -12.87 -3.03
CA ASP A 23 13.33 -11.78 -3.45
C ASP A 23 14.15 -11.03 -4.50
N SER A 24 13.85 -11.31 -5.76
CA SER A 24 14.37 -10.53 -6.86
C SER A 24 13.82 -9.16 -6.59
N ASP A 25 14.72 -8.25 -6.21
CA ASP A 25 14.46 -6.83 -6.05
C ASP A 25 14.06 -6.33 -7.43
N ASN A 26 12.79 -6.61 -7.76
CA ASN A 26 12.13 -6.10 -8.92
C ASN A 26 12.06 -4.62 -8.60
N THR A 27 12.98 -3.86 -9.20
CA THR A 27 12.90 -2.42 -9.33
C THR A 27 11.64 -2.10 -10.13
N GLN A 28 10.48 -2.39 -9.55
CA GLN A 28 9.22 -1.79 -9.92
C GLN A 28 9.43 -0.33 -9.56
N THR A 29 9.76 0.48 -10.56
CA THR A 29 9.38 1.88 -10.55
C THR A 29 7.99 1.93 -9.92
N PRO A 30 7.78 2.69 -8.82
CA PRO A 30 6.53 2.66 -8.10
C PRO A 30 5.42 2.99 -9.08
N THR A 31 4.72 1.96 -9.54
CA THR A 31 3.62 2.11 -10.48
C THR A 31 2.59 2.90 -9.70
N ASN A 32 2.36 4.14 -10.10
CA ASN A 32 1.42 5.00 -9.41
C ASN A 32 0.07 4.25 -9.39
N PRO A 33 -0.45 3.88 -8.21
CA PRO A 33 -1.56 2.93 -8.07
C PRO A 33 -2.86 3.42 -8.74
N THR A 34 -2.89 4.68 -9.16
CA THR A 34 -4.02 5.35 -9.80
C THR A 34 -4.03 5.23 -11.32
N SER A 35 -2.91 4.84 -11.96
CA SER A 35 -2.71 4.95 -13.41
C SER A 35 -3.62 4.03 -14.25
N SER A 36 -4.06 2.90 -13.69
CA SER A 36 -4.92 1.92 -14.38
C SER A 36 -6.42 2.16 -14.19
N LEU A 37 -6.80 3.06 -13.28
CA LEU A 37 -8.18 3.21 -12.81
C LEU A 37 -8.87 4.50 -13.30
N ASN A 38 -8.21 5.30 -14.17
CA ASN A 38 -8.73 6.59 -14.66
C ASN A 38 -9.29 7.49 -13.55
N LEU A 39 -8.56 7.56 -12.42
CA LEU A 39 -9.00 8.29 -11.25
C LEU A 39 -8.70 9.78 -11.36
N VAL A 40 -9.63 10.61 -10.91
CA VAL A 40 -9.49 12.06 -10.78
C VAL A 40 -9.14 12.38 -9.33
N ARG A 41 -8.09 13.17 -9.11
CA ARG A 41 -7.74 13.63 -7.75
C ARG A 41 -8.76 14.66 -7.29
N ILE A 42 -9.37 14.40 -6.14
CA ILE A 42 -10.30 15.31 -5.47
C ILE A 42 -9.49 16.36 -4.71
N ASP A 43 -8.64 15.89 -3.78
CA ASP A 43 -7.82 16.73 -2.93
C ASP A 43 -6.66 15.94 -2.31
N SER A 44 -5.72 16.62 -1.67
CA SER A 44 -4.65 16.00 -0.90
C SER A 44 -4.22 16.86 0.28
N SER A 45 -3.96 16.26 1.43
CA SER A 45 -3.51 16.96 2.64
C SER A 45 -2.50 16.14 3.44
N TYR A 46 -1.76 16.83 4.33
CA TYR A 46 -0.81 16.20 5.23
C TYR A 46 -1.51 15.62 6.46
N ALA A 47 -1.29 14.32 6.70
CA ALA A 47 -1.61 13.68 7.97
C ALA A 47 -0.48 14.00 8.97
N VAL A 48 -0.66 15.10 9.71
CA VAL A 48 0.30 15.55 10.73
C VAL A 48 0.53 14.44 11.76
N GLY A 49 1.79 14.17 12.08
CA GLY A 49 2.20 13.09 12.99
C GLY A 49 2.44 11.74 12.31
N ALA A 50 1.74 11.43 11.22
CA ALA A 50 1.94 10.20 10.45
C ALA A 50 3.06 10.32 9.39
N LYS A 51 3.59 11.54 9.17
CA LYS A 51 4.55 11.84 8.10
C LYS A 51 4.06 11.36 6.73
N ALA A 52 2.75 11.44 6.49
CA ALA A 52 2.13 10.99 5.26
C ALA A 52 1.31 12.10 4.60
N ILE A 53 1.25 12.07 3.28
CA ILE A 53 0.28 12.81 2.46
C ILE A 53 -0.87 11.85 2.15
N VAL A 54 -2.08 12.26 2.48
CA VAL A 54 -3.32 11.57 2.11
C VAL A 54 -3.85 12.23 0.85
N ALA A 55 -4.02 11.46 -0.21
CA ALA A 55 -4.63 11.92 -1.44
C ALA A 55 -5.94 11.17 -1.69
N LEU A 56 -7.01 11.92 -1.95
CA LEU A 56 -8.32 11.38 -2.24
C LEU A 56 -8.59 11.46 -3.73
N TYR A 57 -9.17 10.38 -4.26
CA TYR A 57 -9.49 10.23 -5.66
C TYR A 57 -10.91 9.70 -5.85
N SER A 58 -11.49 9.95 -7.01
CA SER A 58 -12.77 9.39 -7.46
C SER A 58 -12.67 8.97 -8.92
N THR A 59 -13.67 8.23 -9.42
CA THR A 59 -13.79 7.90 -10.84
C THR A 59 -14.30 9.07 -11.71
N GLY A 60 -14.57 10.24 -11.12
CA GLY A 60 -15.17 11.39 -11.80
C GLY A 60 -15.55 12.51 -10.83
N GLN A 61 -16.32 13.50 -11.31
CA GLN A 61 -16.82 14.57 -10.44
C GLN A 61 -17.75 14.01 -9.35
N LEU A 62 -17.64 14.56 -8.14
CA LEU A 62 -18.50 14.16 -7.02
C LEU A 62 -19.93 14.62 -7.27
N MET A 63 -20.88 13.73 -6.99
CA MET A 63 -22.30 14.00 -7.15
C MET A 63 -23.07 13.70 -5.85
N THR A 64 -24.29 14.20 -5.75
CA THR A 64 -25.18 13.82 -4.65
C THR A 64 -25.47 12.33 -4.68
N GLY A 65 -25.33 11.66 -3.54
CA GLY A 65 -25.55 10.22 -3.39
C GLY A 65 -24.24 9.44 -3.22
N TYR A 66 -24.21 8.22 -3.76
CA TYR A 66 -23.09 7.30 -3.59
C TYR A 66 -21.94 7.63 -4.56
N ASN A 67 -20.72 7.78 -4.02
CA ASN A 67 -19.50 8.01 -4.78
C ASN A 67 -18.43 7.02 -4.33
N ASN A 68 -17.67 6.46 -5.29
CA ASN A 68 -16.48 5.68 -4.96
C ASN A 68 -15.33 6.62 -4.66
N ILE A 69 -14.83 6.57 -3.42
CA ILE A 69 -13.66 7.32 -2.97
C ILE A 69 -12.50 6.35 -2.79
N TYR A 70 -11.37 6.68 -3.40
CA TYR A 70 -10.12 5.95 -3.30
C TYR A 70 -9.12 6.80 -2.54
N VAL A 71 -8.28 6.14 -1.75
CA VAL A 71 -7.33 6.77 -0.87
C VAL A 71 -5.95 6.25 -1.23
N ALA A 72 -5.02 7.16 -1.48
CA ALA A 72 -3.62 6.84 -1.59
C ALA A 72 -2.84 7.58 -0.50
N LEU A 73 -1.87 6.88 0.07
CA LEU A 73 -0.94 7.43 1.05
C LEU A 73 0.44 7.51 0.44
N TYR A 74 1.11 8.63 0.66
CA TYR A 74 2.49 8.85 0.23
C TYR A 74 3.33 9.32 1.42
N ASP A 75 4.58 8.85 1.50
CA ASP A 75 5.53 9.35 2.49
C ASP A 75 5.82 10.83 2.22
N SER A 76 5.71 11.65 3.26
CA SER A 76 5.81 13.12 3.15
C SER A 76 7.20 13.62 2.76
N ALA A 77 8.25 12.83 2.99
CA ALA A 77 9.63 13.22 2.71
C ALA A 77 10.11 12.74 1.33
N THR A 78 9.69 11.54 0.93
CA THR A 78 10.18 10.86 -0.27
C THR A 78 9.16 10.84 -1.42
N GLY A 79 7.87 11.04 -1.13
CA GLY A 79 6.78 10.90 -2.09
C GLY A 79 6.47 9.45 -2.48
N SER A 80 7.13 8.47 -1.86
CA SER A 80 6.91 7.05 -2.13
C SER A 80 5.53 6.60 -1.66
N PRO A 81 4.84 5.70 -2.38
CA PRO A 81 3.56 5.16 -1.93
C PRO A 81 3.74 4.34 -0.64
N ILE A 82 2.81 4.50 0.30
CA ILE A 82 2.72 3.67 1.51
C ILE A 82 1.66 2.61 1.27
N THR A 83 2.07 1.34 1.23
CA THR A 83 1.19 0.20 0.91
C THR A 83 0.75 -0.62 2.12
N ASP A 84 1.40 -0.43 3.27
CA ASP A 84 1.04 -1.07 4.54
C ASP A 84 0.64 0.02 5.55
N ALA A 85 -0.65 0.25 5.69
CA ALA A 85 -1.21 1.26 6.58
C ALA A 85 -2.63 0.90 7.01
N HIS A 86 -3.00 1.32 8.22
CA HIS A 86 -4.38 1.27 8.69
C HIS A 86 -5.02 2.65 8.52
N VAL A 87 -6.08 2.72 7.73
CA VAL A 87 -6.81 3.97 7.48
C VAL A 87 -8.24 3.82 7.98
N SER A 88 -8.67 4.76 8.82
CA SER A 88 -10.05 4.88 9.27
C SER A 88 -10.56 6.25 8.86
N PHE A 89 -11.78 6.28 8.34
CA PHE A 89 -12.47 7.51 7.97
C PHE A 89 -13.72 7.65 8.81
N MET A 90 -13.93 8.87 9.32
CA MET A 90 -15.18 9.25 9.95
C MET A 90 -15.76 10.40 9.14
N PRO A 91 -16.54 10.11 8.08
CA PRO A 91 -17.14 11.14 7.26
C PRO A 91 -18.03 12.04 8.12
N MET A 92 -17.82 13.35 7.95
CA MET A 92 -18.66 14.39 8.54
C MET A 92 -19.56 14.96 7.46
N MET A 93 -20.87 14.85 7.66
CA MET A 93 -21.86 15.54 6.86
C MET A 93 -22.16 16.89 7.52
N ASP A 94 -21.79 17.97 6.84
CA ASP A 94 -22.08 19.33 7.29
C ASP A 94 -23.35 19.85 6.58
N MET A 95 -24.39 20.12 7.36
CA MET A 95 -25.66 20.68 6.88
C MET A 95 -25.75 22.20 7.13
N GLY A 96 -24.62 22.85 7.44
CA GLY A 96 -24.48 24.27 7.72
C GLY A 96 -24.80 24.66 9.17
N SER A 97 -25.94 24.19 9.70
CA SER A 97 -26.35 24.45 11.10
C SER A 97 -26.08 23.28 12.05
N MET A 98 -25.88 22.08 11.50
CA MET A 98 -25.67 20.84 12.24
C MET A 98 -24.66 19.97 11.51
N MET A 99 -23.83 19.26 12.28
CA MET A 99 -22.88 18.29 11.76
C MET A 99 -23.30 16.88 12.18
N HIS A 100 -23.30 15.94 11.25
CA HIS A 100 -23.57 14.52 11.50
C HIS A 100 -22.33 13.69 11.16
N SER A 101 -21.99 12.74 12.03
CA SER A 101 -20.90 11.80 11.81
C SER A 101 -21.43 10.38 11.72
N ILE A 102 -20.86 9.57 10.83
CA ILE A 102 -20.98 8.11 10.89
C ILE A 102 -19.57 7.51 11.00
N SER A 103 -19.42 6.50 11.85
CA SER A 103 -18.19 5.69 11.91
C SER A 103 -18.32 4.57 10.89
N LEU A 104 -17.35 4.46 9.98
CA LEU A 104 -17.18 3.34 9.04
C LEU A 104 -16.03 2.43 9.50
#